data_AF-A0A9Q1JBU2-F1
#
_entry.id   AF-A0A9Q1JBU2-F1
#
_cell.length_a   1.000
_cell.length_b   1.000
_cell.length_c   1.000
_cell.angle_alpha   90.00
_cell.angle_beta   90.00
_cell.angle_gamma   90.00
#
_symmetry.space_group_name_H-M   'P 1'
#
loop_
_entity.id
_entity.type
_entity.pdbx_description
1 polymer ?
#
loop_
_entity_poly.entity_id
_entity_poly.type
_entity_poly.pdbx_seq_one_letter_code
_entity_poly.pdbx_strand_id
1 'polypeptide(L)' 'MHGRVKLKSTAQQEEEKRKEREKKLKVYVAARDACFNKRKEGTMDVEALQLTQQLLSSNPDFATLWNYRREILLHQETVR' A
#
# COMPACT_ATOMS: atom_id res chain seq x y z
N MET A 1 28.82 -14.41 -35.77
CA MET A 1 28.41 -14.27 -34.36
C MET A 1 28.10 -12.80 -34.05
N HIS A 2 26.95 -12.29 -34.48
CA HIS A 2 26.49 -10.92 -34.18
C HIS A 2 25.08 -11.02 -33.59
N GLY A 3 24.77 -10.24 -32.54
CA GLY A 3 23.43 -10.20 -31.94
C GLY A 3 23.28 -10.83 -30.55
N ARG A 4 24.36 -11.06 -29.78
CA ARG A 4 24.19 -11.50 -28.38
C ARG A 4 23.76 -10.31 -27.52
N VAL A 5 22.47 -10.20 -27.25
CA VAL A 5 21.89 -9.22 -26.32
C VAL A 5 22.54 -9.44 -24.95
N LYS A 6 23.11 -8.37 -24.36
CA LYS A 6 23.59 -8.39 -22.97
C LYS A 6 22.38 -8.51 -22.04
N LEU A 7 22.01 -9.74 -21.71
CA LEU A 7 21.11 -10.02 -20.60
C LEU A 7 21.84 -9.60 -19.32
N LYS A 8 21.19 -8.77 -18.48
CA LYS A 8 21.71 -8.41 -17.15
C LYS A 8 22.04 -9.69 -16.39
N SER A 9 23.15 -9.71 -15.66
CA SER A 9 23.50 -10.87 -14.85
C SER A 9 22.41 -11.12 -13.79
N THR A 10 22.25 -12.37 -13.35
CA THR A 10 21.27 -12.73 -12.31
C THR A 10 21.43 -11.86 -11.08
N ALA A 11 22.68 -11.54 -10.68
CA ALA A 11 22.97 -10.64 -9.57
C ALA A 11 22.48 -9.21 -9.78
N GLN A 12 22.65 -8.65 -10.99
CA GLN A 12 22.13 -7.31 -11.32
C GLN A 12 20.59 -7.27 -11.32
N GLN A 13 19.94 -8.33 -11.81
CA GLN A 13 18.47 -8.44 -11.79
C GLN A 13 17.93 -8.57 -10.36
N GLU A 14 18.61 -9.32 -9.49
CA GLU A 14 18.25 -9.44 -8.07
C GLU A 14 18.41 -8.13 -7.32
N GLU A 15 19.49 -7.39 -7.58
CA GLU A 15 19.72 -6.08 -6.96
C GLU A 15 18.66 -5.05 -7.39
N GLU A 16 18.27 -5.03 -8.67
CA GLU A 16 17.18 -4.18 -9.16
C GLU A 16 15.85 -4.52 -8.51
N LYS A 17 15.48 -5.82 -8.47
CA LYS A 17 14.27 -6.28 -7.78
C LYS A 17 14.28 -5.92 -6.29
N ARG A 18 15.45 -5.99 -5.63
CA ARG A 18 15.60 -5.58 -4.23
C ARG A 18 15.32 -4.08 -4.06
N LYS A 19 15.93 -3.24 -4.89
CA LYS A 19 15.71 -1.78 -4.87
C LYS A 19 14.25 -1.42 -5.13
N GLU A 20 13.58 -2.11 -6.05
CA GLU A 20 12.15 -1.91 -6.32
C GLU A 20 11.27 -2.32 -5.13
N ARG A 21 11.56 -3.47 -4.51
CA ARG A 21 10.85 -3.92 -3.30
C ARG A 21 11.04 -2.94 -2.15
N GLU A 22 12.25 -2.44 -1.93
CA GLU A 22 12.54 -1.46 -0.88
C GLU A 22 11.77 -0.15 -1.10
N LYS A 23 11.68 0.34 -2.35
CA LYS A 23 10.84 1.50 -2.68
C LYS A 23 9.37 1.26 -2.39
N LYS A 24 8.82 0.12 -2.83
CA LYS A 24 7.42 -0.26 -2.55
C LYS A 24 7.14 -0.40 -1.06
N LEU A 25 8.07 -0.99 -0.32
CA LEU A 25 7.96 -1.16 1.12
C LEU A 25 7.91 0.18 1.86
N LYS A 26 8.75 1.15 1.47
CA LYS A 26 8.73 2.50 2.06
C LYS A 26 7.37 3.18 1.88
N VAL A 27 6.82 3.13 0.66
CA VAL A 27 5.50 3.70 0.38
C VAL A 27 4.41 2.98 1.17
N TYR A 28 4.44 1.65 1.22
CA TYR A 28 3.49 0.86 1.98
C TYR A 28 3.53 1.18 3.48
N VAL A 29 4.72 1.23 4.08
CA VAL A 29 4.88 1.54 5.52
C VAL A 29 4.38 2.95 5.83
N ALA A 30 4.71 3.94 4.99
CA ALA A 30 4.21 5.30 5.19
C ALA A 30 2.68 5.38 5.10
N ALA A 31 2.07 4.75 4.08
CA ALA A 31 0.61 4.72 3.93
C ALA A 31 -0.07 3.95 5.07
N ARG A 32 0.54 2.85 5.54
CA ARG A 32 0.10 2.08 6.69
C ARG A 32 0.07 2.96 7.94
N ASP A 33 1.19 3.61 8.25
CA ASP A 33 1.33 4.41 9.47
C ASP A 33 0.38 5.60 9.46
N ALA A 34 0.21 6.27 8.31
CA ALA A 34 -0.79 7.33 8.14
C ALA A 34 -2.22 6.81 8.38
N CYS A 35 -2.56 5.65 7.85
CA CYS A 35 -3.87 5.02 8.04
C CYS A 35 -4.15 4.68 9.52
N PHE A 36 -3.16 4.13 10.24
CA PHE A 36 -3.31 3.82 11.66
C PHE A 36 -3.35 5.07 12.54
N ASN A 37 -2.61 6.12 12.20
CA ASN A 37 -2.67 7.40 12.92
C ASN A 37 -4.06 8.04 12.77
N LYS A 38 -4.60 8.12 11.56
CA LYS A 38 -5.97 8.61 11.32
C LYS A 38 -7.01 7.80 12.11
N ARG A 39 -6.87 6.46 12.13
CA ARG A 39 -7.77 5.62 12.93
C ARG A 39 -7.68 5.91 14.43
N LYS A 40 -6.46 6.08 14.95
CA LYS A 40 -6.22 6.42 16.37
C LYS A 40 -6.82 7.78 16.73
N GLU A 41 -6.77 8.73 15.81
CA GLU A 41 -7.37 10.07 15.96
C GLU A 41 -8.90 10.07 15.76
N GLY A 42 -9.50 8.92 15.41
CA GLY A 42 -10.93 8.81 15.14
C GLY A 42 -11.34 9.48 13.81
N THR A 43 -10.39 9.79 12.94
CA THR A 43 -10.66 10.42 11.64
C THR A 43 -11.26 9.39 10.68
N MET A 44 -12.46 9.67 10.17
CA MET A 44 -13.20 8.78 9.26
C MET A 44 -13.60 9.51 7.97
N ASP A 45 -12.61 10.14 7.33
CA ASP A 45 -12.76 10.97 6.14
C ASP A 45 -12.52 10.20 4.83
N VAL A 46 -12.69 10.89 3.69
CA VAL A 46 -12.43 10.35 2.35
C VAL A 46 -10.94 10.00 2.17
N GLU A 47 -10.04 10.72 2.82
CA GLU A 47 -8.60 10.45 2.76
C GLU A 47 -8.25 9.10 3.42
N ALA A 48 -8.83 8.79 4.58
CA ALA A 48 -8.71 7.48 5.23
C ALA A 48 -9.25 6.35 4.32
N LEU A 49 -10.33 6.62 3.58
CA LEU A 49 -10.89 5.68 2.61
C LEU A 49 -9.93 5.43 1.42
N GLN A 50 -9.22 6.46 0.95
CA GLN A 50 -8.21 6.32 -0.10
C GLN A 50 -6.96 5.56 0.38
N LEU A 51 -6.49 5.82 1.60
CA LEU A 51 -5.35 5.11 2.19
C LEU A 51 -5.65 3.61 2.35
N THR A 52 -6.83 3.25 2.85
CA THR A 52 -7.24 1.83 2.94
C THR A 52 -7.32 1.18 1.56
N GLN A 53 -7.80 1.89 0.53
CA GLN A 53 -7.83 1.37 -0.85
C GLN A 53 -6.43 1.10 -1.39
N GLN A 54 -5.49 2.04 -1.20
CA GLN A 54 -4.10 1.88 -1.67
C GLN A 54 -3.44 0.65 -1.04
N LEU A 55 -3.61 0.47 0.27
CA LEU A 55 -3.03 -0.65 1.00
C LEU A 55 -3.65 -1.98 0.58
N LEU A 56 -5.00 -2.05 0.52
CA LEU A 56 -5.74 -3.27 0.16
C LEU A 56 -5.51 -3.69 -1.30
N SER A 57 -5.27 -2.74 -2.21
CA SER A 57 -4.93 -3.06 -3.62
C SER A 57 -3.61 -3.85 -3.73
N SER A 58 -2.73 -3.72 -2.74
CA SER A 58 -1.44 -4.43 -2.69
C SER A 58 -1.42 -5.61 -1.72
N ASN A 59 -2.27 -5.58 -0.69
CA ASN A 59 -2.36 -6.60 0.36
C ASN A 59 -3.83 -6.75 0.81
N PRO A 60 -4.66 -7.51 0.07
CA PRO A 60 -6.09 -7.63 0.34
C PRO A 60 -6.43 -8.45 1.60
N ASP A 61 -5.49 -9.27 2.07
CA ASP A 61 -5.66 -10.16 3.24
C ASP A 61 -5.51 -9.40 4.58
N PHE A 62 -5.30 -8.09 4.54
CA PHE A 62 -5.19 -7.27 5.74
C PHE A 62 -6.58 -6.95 6.34
N ALA A 63 -7.11 -7.90 7.12
CA ALA A 63 -8.43 -7.82 7.75
C ALA A 63 -8.67 -6.53 8.56
N THR A 64 -7.67 -6.00 9.27
CA THR A 64 -7.80 -4.76 10.05
C THR A 64 -8.19 -3.56 9.17
N LEU A 65 -7.66 -3.47 7.95
CA LEU A 65 -7.98 -2.38 7.03
C LEU A 65 -9.40 -2.50 6.48
N TRP A 66 -9.89 -3.72 6.25
CA TRP A 66 -11.29 -3.95 5.90
C TRP A 66 -12.24 -3.51 7.01
N ASN A 67 -11.91 -3.81 8.27
CA ASN A 67 -12.71 -3.39 9.42
C ASN A 67 -12.78 -1.87 9.49
N TYR A 68 -11.64 -1.19 9.41
CA TYR A 68 -11.59 0.28 9.41
C TYR A 68 -12.31 0.89 8.20
N ARG A 69 -12.20 0.28 7.01
CA ARG A 69 -12.93 0.70 5.82
C ARG A 69 -14.45 0.65 6.03
N ARG A 70 -14.97 -0.39 6.68
CA ARG A 70 -16.40 -0.47 7.04
C ARG A 70 -16.80 0.61 8.04
N GLU A 71 -15.99 0.86 9.07
CA GLU A 71 -16.22 1.93 10.05
C GLU A 71 -16.37 3.30 9.33
N ILE A 72 -15.47 3.61 8.38
CA ILE A 72 -15.51 4.86 7.61
C ILE A 72 -16.77 4.97 6.76
N LEU A 73 -17.14 3.91 6.02
CA LEU A 73 -18.30 3.93 5.14
C LEU A 73 -19.60 4.10 5.93
N LEU A 74 -19.74 3.41 7.06
CA LEU A 74 -20.90 3.57 7.95
C LEU A 74 -20.97 4.99 8.52
N HIS A 75 -19.84 5.57 8.93
CA HIS A 75 -19.81 6.96 9.40
C HIS A 75 -20.27 7.94 8.32
N GLN A 76 -19.76 7.79 7.08
CA GLN A 76 -20.16 8.65 5.95
C GLN A 76 -21.63 8.51 5.56
N GLU A 77 -22.22 7.31 5.73
CA GLU A 77 -23.65 7.10 5.51
C GLU A 77 -24.48 7.79 6.61
N THR A 78 -24.06 7.72 7.88
CA THR A 78 -24.80 8.33 8.99
C THR A 78 -24.73 9.86 9.06
N VAL A 79 -23.67 10.46 8.53
CA VAL A 79 -23.46 11.92 8.54
C VAL A 79 -24.11 12.58 7.30
N ARG A 80 -24.58 11.79 6.34
CA ARG A 80 -25.25 12.26 5.13
C ARG A 80 -26.72 12.58 5.37
#